data_AF-X1N7E1-F1
#
_entry.id   AF-X1N7E1-F1
#
_cell.length_a   1.000
_cell.length_b   1.000
_cell.length_c   1.000
_cell.angle_alpha   90.00
_cell.angle_beta   90.00
_cell.angle_gamma   90.00
#
_symmetry.space_group_name_H-M   'P 1'
#
loop_
_entity.id
_entity.type
_entity.pdbx_description
1 polymer ?
#
loop_
_entity_poly.entity_id
_entity_poly.type
_entity_poly.pdbx_seq_one_letter_code
_entity_poly.pdbx_strand_id
1 'polypeptide(L)'
;DGSNIEARSAMSWADTLAGLCIANAGVTLPHGIAMAIGGSCPHIMHGEALAAVYPEFMRFTYSSAIQKFATLARIFDSDFKNATDEAAAKRSCSMIDDFLRKIGMHLSFEDLKVPENELEEIANHAMELPDYTNNPRVATRDEVFAILKKAFRH
;
A
#
# COMPACT_ATOMS: atom_id res chain seq x y z
N ASP A 1 18.10 9.52 -10.34
CA ASP A 1 18.67 9.71 -11.68
C ASP A 1 18.14 8.61 -12.58
N GLY A 2 17.36 8.96 -13.62
CA GLY A 2 16.77 7.99 -14.54
C GLY A 2 17.77 7.36 -15.52
N SER A 3 18.98 7.91 -15.60
CA SER A 3 20.07 7.44 -16.47
C SER A 3 21.05 6.48 -15.77
N ASN A 4 20.94 6.33 -14.45
CA ASN A 4 21.76 5.40 -13.68
C ASN A 4 21.36 3.95 -14.00
N ILE A 5 22.22 3.25 -14.73
CA ILE A 5 21.93 1.91 -15.25
C ILE A 5 21.86 0.88 -14.13
N GLU A 6 22.72 0.97 -13.11
CA GLU A 6 22.75 0.05 -11.98
C GLU A 6 21.43 0.11 -11.20
N ALA A 7 20.94 1.31 -10.91
CA ALA A 7 19.67 1.52 -10.23
C ALA A 7 18.48 1.04 -11.08
N ARG A 8 18.50 1.30 -12.39
CA ARG A 8 17.46 0.83 -13.32
C ARG A 8 17.42 -0.69 -13.38
N SER A 9 18.57 -1.35 -13.50
CA SER A 9 18.68 -2.81 -13.50
C SER A 9 18.21 -3.42 -12.17
N ALA A 10 18.60 -2.83 -11.04
CA ALA A 10 18.14 -3.28 -9.72
C ALA A 10 16.62 -3.15 -9.55
N MET A 11 16.02 -2.03 -10.02
CA MET A 11 14.58 -1.85 -9.97
C MET A 11 13.82 -2.79 -10.91
N SER A 12 14.32 -3.04 -12.13
CA SER A 12 13.73 -4.03 -13.03
C SER A 12 13.76 -5.43 -12.44
N TRP A 13 14.84 -5.78 -11.73
CA TRP A 13 14.93 -7.06 -11.03
C TRP A 13 13.95 -7.14 -9.85
N ALA A 14 13.86 -6.09 -9.04
CA ALA A 14 12.91 -6.01 -7.93
C ALA A 14 11.45 -6.14 -8.41
N ASP A 15 11.09 -5.47 -9.50
CA ASP A 15 9.76 -5.55 -10.12
C ASP A 15 9.45 -6.95 -10.66
N THR A 16 10.44 -7.60 -11.30
CA THR A 16 10.31 -8.99 -11.76
C THR A 16 10.04 -9.95 -10.60
N LEU A 17 10.78 -9.82 -9.49
CA LEU A 17 10.57 -10.63 -8.29
C LEU A 17 9.21 -10.36 -7.65
N ALA A 18 8.75 -9.11 -7.63
CA ALA A 18 7.43 -8.75 -7.14
C ALA A 18 6.32 -9.38 -8.00
N GLY A 19 6.45 -9.34 -9.33
CA GLY A 19 5.53 -9.99 -10.26
C GLY A 19 5.46 -11.51 -10.06
N LEU A 20 6.60 -12.17 -9.87
CA LEU A 20 6.65 -13.61 -9.54
C LEU A 20 5.95 -13.92 -8.22
N CYS A 21 6.13 -13.07 -7.19
CA CYS A 21 5.44 -13.22 -5.92
C CYS A 21 3.91 -13.09 -6.10
N ILE A 22 3.45 -12.02 -6.74
CA ILE A 22 2.03 -11.75 -6.96
C ILE A 22 1.37 -12.87 -7.79
N ALA A 23 2.04 -13.37 -8.83
CA ALA A 23 1.51 -14.44 -9.67
C ALA A 23 1.25 -15.75 -8.92
N ASN A 24 1.94 -15.98 -7.79
CA ASN A 24 1.81 -17.23 -7.01
C ASN A 24 1.04 -17.05 -5.71
N ALA A 25 1.22 -15.91 -5.02
CA ALA A 25 0.64 -15.64 -3.71
C ALA A 25 -0.61 -14.75 -3.78
N GLY A 26 -0.89 -14.13 -4.93
CA GLY A 26 -1.92 -13.12 -5.09
C GLY A 26 -1.52 -11.77 -4.48
N VAL A 27 -2.50 -10.87 -4.42
CA VAL A 27 -2.38 -9.54 -3.83
C VAL A 27 -3.20 -9.44 -2.53
N THR A 28 -3.29 -8.24 -1.97
CA THR A 28 -4.07 -7.94 -0.75
C THR A 28 -4.93 -6.70 -0.97
N LEU A 29 -5.62 -6.25 0.09
CA LEU A 29 -6.59 -5.16 0.08
C LEU A 29 -6.21 -3.90 -0.74
N PRO A 30 -4.96 -3.38 -0.73
CA PRO A 30 -4.62 -2.18 -1.52
C PRO A 30 -4.88 -2.33 -3.01
N HIS A 31 -4.72 -3.53 -3.58
CA HIS A 31 -4.97 -3.75 -5.00
C HIS A 31 -6.47 -3.74 -5.31
N GLY A 32 -7.30 -4.36 -4.46
CA GLY A 32 -8.76 -4.31 -4.60
C GLY A 32 -9.28 -2.87 -4.58
N ILE A 33 -8.77 -2.06 -3.64
CA ILE A 33 -9.07 -0.62 -3.58
C ILE A 33 -8.57 0.11 -4.83
N ALA A 34 -7.33 -0.12 -5.26
CA ALA A 34 -6.76 0.56 -6.42
C ALA A 34 -7.46 0.20 -7.73
N MET A 35 -7.99 -1.02 -7.88
CA MET A 35 -8.83 -1.42 -9.01
C MET A 35 -10.18 -0.71 -8.98
N ALA A 36 -10.84 -0.62 -7.81
CA ALA A 36 -12.08 0.15 -7.65
C ALA A 36 -11.88 1.64 -7.99
N ILE A 37 -10.78 2.25 -7.53
CA ILE A 37 -10.42 3.63 -7.89
C ILE A 37 -10.22 3.77 -9.40
N GLY A 38 -9.53 2.83 -10.05
CA GLY A 38 -9.33 2.88 -11.52
C GLY A 38 -10.65 2.79 -12.31
N GLY A 39 -11.66 2.11 -11.78
CA GLY A 39 -13.01 2.07 -12.34
C GLY A 39 -13.77 3.38 -12.17
N SER A 40 -13.73 3.99 -10.99
CA SER A 40 -14.44 5.25 -10.67
C SER A 40 -13.72 6.50 -11.17
N CYS A 41 -12.39 6.47 -11.28
CA CYS A 41 -11.52 7.62 -11.55
C CYS A 41 -10.43 7.23 -12.57
N PRO A 42 -10.77 7.12 -13.87
CA PRO A 42 -9.88 6.57 -14.90
C PRO A 42 -8.65 7.45 -15.20
N HIS A 43 -8.62 8.69 -14.70
CA HIS A 43 -7.45 9.57 -14.79
C HIS A 43 -6.35 9.23 -13.78
N ILE A 44 -6.66 8.43 -12.75
CA ILE A 44 -5.71 8.03 -11.71
C ILE A 44 -4.98 6.77 -12.15
N MET A 45 -3.65 6.82 -12.16
CA MET A 45 -2.84 5.66 -12.50
C MET A 45 -2.83 4.64 -11.35
N HIS A 46 -2.80 3.35 -11.66
CA HIS A 46 -2.87 2.29 -10.64
C HIS A 46 -1.80 2.43 -9.54
N GLY A 47 -0.57 2.81 -9.91
CA GLY A 47 0.51 3.07 -8.95
C GLY A 47 0.26 4.26 -8.02
N GLU A 48 -0.44 5.30 -8.49
CA GLU A 48 -0.83 6.46 -7.68
C GLU A 48 -1.92 6.07 -6.67
N ALA A 49 -2.93 5.32 -7.13
CA ALA A 49 -3.98 4.80 -6.26
C ALA A 49 -3.42 3.90 -5.15
N LEU A 50 -2.49 3.00 -5.50
CA LEU A 50 -1.76 2.20 -4.52
C LEU A 50 -1.00 3.08 -3.53
N ALA A 51 -0.20 4.02 -4.03
CA ALA A 51 0.62 4.90 -3.19
C ALA A 51 -0.21 5.70 -2.18
N ALA A 52 -1.40 6.17 -2.56
CA ALA A 52 -2.30 6.89 -1.67
C ALA A 52 -2.89 6.01 -0.56
N VAL A 53 -3.13 4.72 -0.83
CA VAL A 53 -3.77 3.78 0.09
C VAL A 53 -2.79 3.14 1.07
N TYR A 54 -1.56 2.86 0.62
CA TYR A 54 -0.57 2.07 1.38
C TYR A 54 -0.30 2.57 2.81
N PRO A 55 -0.16 3.89 3.08
CA PRO A 55 0.07 4.39 4.43
C PRO A 55 -0.99 3.93 5.44
N GLU A 56 -2.26 4.16 5.12
CA GLU A 56 -3.37 3.80 6.01
C GLU A 56 -3.61 2.28 6.07
N PHE A 57 -3.42 1.59 4.95
CA PHE A 57 -3.44 0.14 4.90
C PHE A 57 -2.40 -0.51 5.83
N MET A 58 -1.17 0.00 5.84
CA MET A 58 -0.12 -0.54 6.71
C MET A 58 -0.46 -0.34 8.18
N ARG A 59 -0.98 0.85 8.55
CA ARG A 59 -1.46 1.13 9.92
C ARG A 59 -2.60 0.21 10.34
N PHE A 60 -3.47 -0.17 9.41
CA PHE A 60 -4.58 -1.11 9.65
C PHE A 60 -4.10 -2.55 9.84
N THR A 61 -3.07 -2.97 9.09
CA THR A 61 -2.70 -4.39 8.93
C THR A 61 -1.53 -4.85 9.80
N TYR A 62 -0.56 -3.98 10.11
CA TYR A 62 0.74 -4.41 10.64
C TYR A 62 0.65 -5.26 11.93
N SER A 63 -0.27 -4.91 12.83
CA SER A 63 -0.46 -5.60 14.11
C SER A 63 -0.96 -7.04 13.96
N SER A 64 -1.55 -7.37 12.80
CA SER A 64 -2.02 -8.72 12.49
C SER A 64 -0.96 -9.58 11.78
N ALA A 65 0.21 -9.01 11.47
CA ALA A 65 1.31 -9.72 10.82
C ALA A 65 2.69 -9.19 11.26
N ILE A 66 2.86 -9.03 12.58
CA ILE A 66 4.04 -8.39 13.20
C ILE A 66 5.36 -8.87 12.59
N GLN A 67 5.59 -10.18 12.50
CA GLN A 67 6.86 -10.72 12.01
C GLN A 67 7.13 -10.35 10.53
N LYS A 68 6.08 -10.31 9.68
CA LYS A 68 6.21 -9.93 8.27
C LYS A 68 6.55 -8.45 8.13
N PHE A 69 5.88 -7.58 8.89
CA PHE A 69 6.14 -6.13 8.86
C PHE A 69 7.48 -5.76 9.54
N ALA A 70 7.90 -6.51 10.57
CA ALA A 70 9.24 -6.38 11.16
C ALA A 70 10.34 -6.74 10.15
N THR A 71 10.12 -7.81 9.37
CA THR A 71 11.03 -8.20 8.28
C THR A 71 11.14 -7.11 7.23
N LEU A 72 10.00 -6.53 6.80
CA LEU A 72 9.97 -5.39 5.88
C LEU A 72 10.80 -4.21 6.41
N ALA A 73 10.60 -3.81 7.68
CA ALA A 73 11.36 -2.72 8.29
C ALA A 73 12.87 -2.98 8.26
N ARG A 74 13.30 -4.20 8.60
CA ARG A 74 14.73 -4.58 8.60
C ARG A 74 15.36 -4.63 7.21
N ILE A 75 14.56 -4.85 6.17
CA ILE A 75 15.01 -4.79 4.76
C ILE A 75 15.25 -3.34 4.35
N PHE A 76 14.34 -2.43 4.72
CA PHE A 76 14.47 -1.02 4.37
C PHE A 76 15.50 -0.29 5.23
N ASP A 77 15.69 -0.70 6.48
CA ASP A 77 16.58 -0.07 7.45
C ASP A 77 17.21 -1.12 8.38
N SER A 78 18.53 -1.31 8.22
CA SER A 78 19.29 -2.27 8.99
C SER A 78 19.43 -1.92 10.47
N ASP A 79 19.16 -0.68 10.87
CA ASP A 79 19.26 -0.25 12.27
C ASP A 79 18.21 -0.95 13.14
N PHE A 80 17.14 -1.47 12.53
CA PHE A 80 16.10 -2.25 13.20
C PHE A 80 16.42 -3.74 13.35
N LYS A 81 17.63 -4.20 12.97
CA LYS A 81 18.05 -5.62 13.14
C LYS A 81 17.95 -6.09 14.59
N ASN A 82 18.29 -5.22 15.54
CA ASN A 82 18.29 -5.54 16.98
C ASN A 82 17.02 -5.06 17.71
N ALA A 83 16.09 -4.41 17.01
CA ALA A 83 14.81 -3.99 17.58
C ALA A 83 13.87 -5.19 17.75
N THR A 84 12.95 -5.12 18.72
CA THR A 84 11.87 -6.11 18.85
C THR A 84 10.99 -6.12 17.60
N ASP A 85 10.35 -7.26 17.32
CA ASP A 85 9.47 -7.37 16.15
C ASP A 85 8.33 -6.36 16.20
N GLU A 86 7.76 -6.08 17.38
CA GLU A 86 6.69 -5.09 17.54
C GLU A 86 7.17 -3.68 17.18
N ALA A 87 8.37 -3.29 17.65
CA ALA A 87 8.94 -1.99 17.38
C ALA A 87 9.28 -1.83 15.89
N ALA A 88 9.90 -2.85 15.29
CA ALA A 88 10.22 -2.87 13.86
C ALA A 88 8.95 -2.86 13.00
N ALA A 89 7.95 -3.68 13.32
CA ALA A 89 6.68 -3.74 12.60
C ALA A 89 5.94 -2.40 12.66
N LYS A 90 5.87 -1.76 13.84
CA LYS A 90 5.28 -0.42 13.96
C LYS A 90 6.05 0.63 13.14
N ARG A 91 7.38 0.56 13.14
CA ARG A 91 8.23 1.48 12.38
C ARG A 91 7.96 1.39 10.87
N SER A 92 7.69 0.19 10.35
CA SER A 92 7.41 -0.01 8.91
C SER A 92 6.34 0.94 8.35
N CYS A 93 5.35 1.32 9.16
CA CYS A 93 4.31 2.29 8.77
C CYS A 93 4.92 3.66 8.46
N SER A 94 5.73 4.22 9.36
CA SER A 94 6.42 5.50 9.10
C SER A 94 7.45 5.40 7.97
N MET A 95 8.05 4.24 7.76
CA MET A 95 9.06 4.05 6.70
C MET A 95 8.44 4.10 5.31
N ILE A 96 7.22 3.57 5.13
CA ILE A 96 6.53 3.71 3.85
C ILE A 96 6.15 5.16 3.58
N ASP A 97 5.74 5.93 4.60
CA ASP A 97 5.50 7.37 4.46
C ASP A 97 6.77 8.08 3.99
N ASP A 98 7.89 7.86 4.68
CA ASP A 98 9.18 8.48 4.36
C ASP A 98 9.64 8.12 2.94
N PHE A 99 9.49 6.86 2.54
CA PHE A 99 9.83 6.39 1.20
C PHE A 99 8.97 7.06 0.13
N LEU A 100 7.65 7.07 0.31
CA LEU A 100 6.72 7.70 -0.62
C LEU A 100 6.99 9.20 -0.75
N ARG A 101 7.28 9.90 0.36
CA ARG A 101 7.65 11.33 0.33
C ARG A 101 8.94 11.54 -0.46
N LYS A 102 9.95 10.70 -0.25
CA LYS A 102 11.25 10.78 -0.93
C LYS A 102 11.14 10.65 -2.44
N ILE A 103 10.18 9.87 -2.94
CA ILE A 103 9.97 9.66 -4.37
C ILE A 103 8.85 10.53 -4.96
N GLY A 104 8.25 11.43 -4.17
CA GLY A 104 7.16 12.31 -4.61
C GLY A 104 5.81 11.61 -4.81
N MET A 105 5.59 10.47 -4.14
CA MET A 105 4.39 9.63 -4.24
C MET A 105 3.60 9.55 -2.92
N HIS A 106 3.87 10.44 -1.95
CA HIS A 106 3.02 10.56 -0.75
C HIS A 106 1.78 11.38 -1.09
N LEU A 107 0.87 10.74 -1.83
CA LEU A 107 -0.33 11.34 -2.40
C LEU A 107 -1.54 11.06 -1.52
N SER A 108 -2.46 12.01 -1.41
CA SER A 108 -3.80 11.80 -0.86
C SER A 108 -4.83 11.63 -1.97
N PHE A 109 -6.03 11.16 -1.63
CA PHE A 109 -7.11 11.13 -2.61
C PHE A 109 -7.57 12.52 -3.05
N GLU A 110 -7.41 13.54 -2.20
CA GLU A 110 -7.62 14.93 -2.59
C GLU A 110 -6.63 15.39 -3.67
N ASP A 111 -5.33 15.06 -3.53
CA ASP A 111 -4.31 15.37 -4.54
C ASP A 111 -4.65 14.72 -5.90
N LEU A 112 -5.20 13.51 -5.85
CA LEU A 112 -5.63 12.73 -7.02
C LEU A 112 -7.01 13.12 -7.55
N LYS A 113 -7.68 14.09 -6.91
CA LYS A 113 -9.02 14.58 -7.28
C LYS A 113 -10.09 13.48 -7.27
N VAL A 114 -10.00 12.54 -6.34
CA VAL A 114 -11.09 11.59 -6.07
C VAL A 114 -12.21 12.37 -5.38
N PRO A 115 -13.46 12.34 -5.90
CA PRO A 115 -14.57 12.99 -5.22
C PRO A 115 -14.88 12.29 -3.89
N GLU A 116 -15.05 13.06 -2.81
CA GLU A 116 -15.29 12.48 -1.47
C GLU A 116 -16.59 11.65 -1.41
N ASN A 117 -17.59 12.00 -2.22
CA ASN A 117 -18.85 11.27 -2.33
C ASN A 117 -18.72 9.93 -3.07
N GLU A 118 -17.62 9.68 -3.77
CA GLU A 118 -17.34 8.39 -4.43
C GLU A 118 -16.73 7.36 -3.48
N LEU A 119 -16.24 7.77 -2.31
CA LEU A 119 -15.56 6.87 -1.37
C LEU A 119 -16.45 5.71 -0.90
N GLU A 120 -17.76 5.93 -0.83
CA GLU A 120 -18.71 4.90 -0.44
C GLU A 120 -18.83 3.79 -1.51
N GLU A 121 -18.95 4.18 -2.78
CA GLU A 121 -19.00 3.24 -3.90
C GLU A 121 -17.64 2.56 -4.12
N ILE A 122 -16.52 3.28 -3.94
CA ILE A 122 -15.19 2.69 -3.98
C ILE A 122 -15.04 1.62 -2.89
N ALA A 123 -15.56 1.86 -1.67
CA ALA A 123 -15.55 0.87 -0.60
C ALA A 123 -16.41 -0.37 -0.94
N ASN A 124 -17.55 -0.18 -1.60
CA ASN A 124 -18.40 -1.29 -2.06
C ASN A 124 -17.67 -2.14 -3.12
N HIS A 125 -17.17 -1.50 -4.18
CA HIS A 125 -16.48 -2.19 -5.28
C HIS A 125 -15.18 -2.88 -4.82
N ALA A 126 -14.45 -2.31 -3.87
CA ALA A 126 -13.25 -2.93 -3.30
C ALA A 126 -13.51 -4.29 -2.62
N MET A 127 -14.77 -4.59 -2.29
CA MET A 127 -15.20 -5.85 -1.65
C MET A 127 -15.73 -6.89 -2.66
N GLU A 128 -15.88 -6.54 -3.94
CA GLU A 128 -16.43 -7.44 -4.96
C GLU A 128 -15.42 -8.52 -5.39
N LEU A 129 -14.15 -8.14 -5.49
CA LEU A 129 -13.06 -9.06 -5.80
C LEU A 129 -12.46 -9.63 -4.51
N PRO A 130 -12.09 -10.93 -4.48
CA PRO A 130 -11.68 -11.60 -3.24
C PRO A 130 -10.26 -11.22 -2.76
N ASP A 131 -9.57 -10.28 -3.41
CA ASP A 131 -8.18 -9.92 -3.09
C ASP A 131 -7.97 -9.51 -1.63
N TYR A 132 -8.95 -8.84 -1.01
CA TYR A 132 -8.90 -8.44 0.39
C TYR A 132 -8.90 -9.63 1.37
N THR A 133 -9.40 -10.80 0.96
CA THR A 133 -9.49 -12.00 1.80
C THR A 133 -8.12 -12.62 2.08
N ASN A 134 -7.13 -12.34 1.23
CA ASN A 134 -5.75 -12.76 1.41
C ASN A 134 -4.97 -11.83 2.38
N ASN A 135 -5.58 -10.73 2.82
CA ASN A 135 -4.95 -9.81 3.76
C ASN A 135 -4.80 -10.45 5.16
N PRO A 136 -3.69 -10.23 5.89
CA PRO A 136 -3.53 -10.79 7.25
C PRO A 136 -4.65 -10.44 8.22
N ARG A 137 -5.29 -9.28 8.01
CA ARG A 137 -6.55 -8.91 8.64
C ARG A 137 -7.58 -8.72 7.53
N VAL A 138 -8.55 -9.62 7.44
CA VAL A 138 -9.67 -9.47 6.50
C VAL A 138 -10.50 -8.26 6.94
N ALA A 139 -10.55 -7.23 6.09
CA ALA A 139 -11.27 -6.00 6.38
C ALA A 139 -12.77 -6.17 6.13
N THR A 140 -13.60 -5.54 6.96
CA THR A 140 -15.01 -5.31 6.62
C THR A 140 -15.14 -4.12 5.66
N ARG A 141 -16.28 -4.01 4.98
CA ARG A 141 -16.59 -2.84 4.13
C ARG A 141 -16.46 -1.52 4.89
N ASP A 142 -16.92 -1.45 6.13
CA ASP A 142 -16.83 -0.24 6.95
C ASP A 142 -15.38 0.09 7.34
N GLU A 143 -14.55 -0.92 7.57
CA GLU A 143 -13.12 -0.73 7.79
C GLU A 143 -12.42 -0.24 6.52
N VAL A 144 -12.79 -0.75 5.34
CA VAL A 144 -12.30 -0.23 4.05
C VAL A 144 -12.70 1.23 3.90
N PHE A 145 -13.95 1.59 4.13
CA PHE A 145 -14.39 2.98 4.08
C PHE A 145 -13.63 3.88 5.07
N ALA A 146 -13.35 3.39 6.27
CA ALA A 146 -12.53 4.11 7.25
C ALA A 146 -11.08 4.31 6.78
N ILE A 147 -10.47 3.33 6.11
CA ILE A 147 -9.15 3.46 5.47
C ILE A 147 -9.21 4.55 4.39
N LEU A 148 -10.22 4.51 3.51
CA LEU A 148 -10.38 5.49 2.43
C LEU A 148 -10.55 6.91 2.97
N LYS A 149 -11.36 7.08 4.02
CA LYS A 149 -11.57 8.38 4.69
C LYS A 149 -10.28 8.94 5.29
N LYS A 150 -9.42 8.09 5.86
CA LYS A 150 -8.12 8.53 6.38
C LYS A 150 -7.11 8.81 5.26
N ALA A 151 -7.18 8.09 4.15
CA ALA A 151 -6.35 8.34 2.96
C ALA A 151 -6.82 9.58 2.16
N PHE A 152 -7.97 10.17 2.51
CA PHE A 152 -8.51 11.31 1.80
C PHE A 152 -7.62 12.56 1.91
N ARG A 153 -7.02 12.79 3.10
CA ARG A 153 -6.08 13.88 3.39
C ARG A 153 -5.02 13.38 4.38
N HIS A 154 -3.74 13.63 4.09
CA HIS A 154 -2.61 13.35 5.00
C HIS A 154 -2.31 14.52 5.94
#